data_AF-A0A2E0TJJ2-F1
#
_entry.id   AF-A0A2E0TJJ2-F1
#
_cell.length_a   1.000
_cell.length_b   1.000
_cell.length_c   1.000
_cell.angle_alpha   90.00
_cell.angle_beta   90.00
_cell.angle_gamma   90.00
#
_symmetry.space_group_name_H-M   'P 1'
#
loop_
_entity.id
_entity.type
_entity.pdbx_description
1 polymer ?
#
loop_
_entity_poly.entity_id
_entity_poly.type
_entity_poly.pdbx_seq_one_letter_code
_entity_poly.pdbx_strand_id
1 'polypeptide(L)'
;MIEFFRAGGWPMFLVLAFGVLTFGAAVALARRPKEETVGMVRAMSVATVFAVLSGIAADLAAVFTHVPNHPEWAESPDMPLIVMIGLGEALAPAILGFSLLALAWMVAAVGVRRLAAAAAA
;
A
#
# COMPACT_ATOMS: atom_id res chain seq x y z
N MET A 1 -0.55 -15.94 -2.46
CA MET A 1 -0.81 -14.80 -3.37
C MET A 1 -2.30 -14.59 -3.60
N ILE A 2 -3.02 -15.58 -4.13
CA ILE A 2 -4.48 -15.48 -4.34
C ILE A 2 -5.22 -15.21 -3.01
N GLU A 3 -4.93 -15.97 -1.95
CA GLU A 3 -5.56 -15.74 -0.63
C GLU A 3 -5.24 -14.37 -0.02
N PHE A 4 -4.04 -13.84 -0.26
CA PHE A 4 -3.64 -12.51 0.25
C PHE A 4 -4.37 -11.38 -0.47
N PHE A 5 -4.56 -11.49 -1.79
CA PHE A 5 -5.36 -10.55 -2.56
C PHE A 5 -6.86 -10.69 -2.25
N ARG A 6 -7.32 -11.91 -1.96
CA ARG A 6 -8.69 -12.16 -1.54
C ARG A 6 -8.99 -11.53 -0.18
N ALA A 7 -8.07 -11.64 0.77
CA ALA A 7 -8.17 -11.04 2.10
C ALA A 7 -8.32 -9.51 2.05
N GLY A 8 -7.43 -8.81 1.33
CA GLY A 8 -7.52 -7.34 1.22
C GLY A 8 -8.53 -6.82 0.19
N GLY A 9 -9.28 -7.71 -0.46
CA GLY A 9 -10.33 -7.37 -1.41
C GLY A 9 -9.90 -6.50 -2.60
N TRP A 10 -10.87 -5.74 -3.11
CA TRP A 10 -10.69 -4.86 -4.28
C TRP A 10 -9.62 -3.76 -4.11
N PRO A 11 -9.49 -3.09 -2.94
CA PRO A 11 -8.47 -2.05 -2.74
C PRO A 11 -7.03 -2.51 -3.02
N MET A 12 -6.72 -3.80 -2.90
CA MET A 12 -5.40 -4.36 -3.20
C MET A 12 -4.91 -4.04 -4.62
N PHE A 13 -5.81 -4.00 -5.61
CA PHE A 13 -5.44 -3.68 -6.98
C PHE A 13 -5.02 -2.22 -7.15
N LEU A 14 -5.66 -1.30 -6.42
CA LEU A 14 -5.29 0.12 -6.42
C LEU A 14 -3.95 0.32 -5.72
N VAL A 15 -3.75 -0.33 -4.57
CA VAL A 15 -2.47 -0.30 -3.85
C VAL A 15 -1.34 -0.86 -4.72
N LEU A 16 -1.58 -1.98 -5.40
CA LEU A 16 -0.60 -2.56 -6.33
C LEU A 16 -0.28 -1.59 -7.47
N ALA A 17 -1.30 -1.02 -8.12
CA ALA A 17 -1.12 -0.10 -9.23
C ALA A 17 -0.28 1.12 -8.82
N PHE A 18 -0.64 1.80 -7.74
CA PHE A 18 0.10 2.98 -7.28
C PHE A 18 1.49 2.61 -6.74
N GLY A 19 1.63 1.49 -6.05
CA GLY A 19 2.92 1.02 -5.56
C GLY A 19 3.89 0.68 -6.70
N VAL A 20 3.42 0.01 -7.76
CA VAL A 20 4.22 -0.28 -8.96
C VAL A 20 4.59 1.01 -9.71
N LEU A 21 3.67 1.96 -9.84
CA LEU A 21 3.97 3.26 -10.45
C LEU A 21 5.00 4.05 -9.63
N THR A 22 4.90 4.04 -8.31
CA THR A 22 5.87 4.67 -7.41
C THR A 22 7.25 4.01 -7.53
N PHE A 23 7.28 2.68 -7.56
CA PHE A 23 8.52 1.94 -7.78
C PHE A 23 9.14 2.24 -9.15
N GLY A 24 8.32 2.30 -10.21
CA GLY A 24 8.75 2.69 -11.55
C GLY A 24 9.33 4.11 -11.59
N ALA A 25 8.70 5.06 -10.90
CA ALA A 25 9.22 6.42 -10.75
C ALA A 25 10.58 6.45 -10.03
N ALA A 26 10.75 5.63 -8.99
CA ALA A 26 12.02 5.52 -8.27
C ALA A 26 13.12 4.92 -9.16
N VAL A 27 12.80 3.88 -9.95
CA VAL A 27 13.73 3.31 -10.94
C VAL A 27 14.11 4.35 -12.00
N ALA A 28 13.16 5.16 -12.47
CA ALA A 28 13.43 6.23 -13.42
C ALA A 28 14.39 7.28 -12.83
N LEU A 29 14.14 7.75 -11.60
CA LEU A 29 15.04 8.64 -10.85
C LEU A 29 16.43 8.02 -10.66
N ALA A 30 16.51 6.73 -10.31
CA ALA A 30 17.77 6.03 -10.12
C ALA A 30 18.59 5.91 -11.41
N ARG A 31 17.94 5.75 -12.58
CA ARG A 31 18.61 5.60 -13.88
C ARG A 31 19.02 6.95 -14.49
N ARG A 32 18.13 7.94 -14.43
CA ARG A 32 18.31 9.28 -15.01
C ARG A 32 17.99 10.34 -13.95
N PRO A 33 18.93 10.65 -13.03
CA PRO A 33 18.67 11.56 -11.93
C PRO A 33 18.36 12.96 -12.44
N LYS A 34 17.15 13.45 -12.17
CA LYS A 34 16.72 14.83 -12.41
C LYS A 34 15.91 15.32 -11.21
N GLU A 35 16.01 16.60 -10.86
CA GLU A 35 15.22 17.16 -9.75
C GLU A 35 13.71 16.97 -9.94
N GLU A 36 13.22 17.14 -11.17
CA GLU A 36 11.82 16.92 -11.54
C GLU A 36 11.33 15.50 -11.18
N THR A 37 12.19 14.48 -11.33
CA THR A 37 11.83 13.08 -11.03
C THR A 37 11.74 12.79 -9.53
N VAL A 38 12.37 13.61 -8.67
CA VAL A 38 12.22 13.51 -7.21
C VAL A 38 10.80 13.91 -6.78
N GLY A 39 10.26 14.99 -7.39
CA GLY A 39 8.89 15.42 -7.15
C GLY A 39 7.87 14.33 -7.50
N MET A 40 8.07 13.64 -8.62
CA MET A 40 7.22 12.53 -9.03
C MET A 40 7.23 11.36 -8.04
N VAL A 41 8.41 10.94 -7.55
CA VAL A 41 8.51 9.87 -6.54
C VAL A 41 7.78 10.25 -5.26
N ARG A 42 7.91 11.50 -4.80
CA ARG A 42 7.19 11.99 -3.60
C ARG A 42 5.68 11.97 -3.80
N ALA A 43 5.19 12.55 -4.89
CA ALA A 43 3.76 12.61 -5.17
C ALA A 43 3.14 11.21 -5.29
N MET A 44 3.80 10.29 -6.02
CA MET A 44 3.33 8.91 -6.15
C MET A 44 3.41 8.13 -4.82
N SER A 45 4.42 8.41 -3.99
CA SER A 45 4.50 7.83 -2.65
C SER A 45 3.30 8.24 -1.79
N VAL A 46 2.94 9.52 -1.80
CA VAL A 46 1.77 10.04 -1.09
C VAL A 46 0.48 9.42 -1.62
N ALA A 47 0.32 9.31 -2.94
CA ALA A 47 -0.83 8.64 -3.54
C ALA A 47 -0.94 7.18 -3.11
N THR A 48 0.19 6.46 -3.05
CA THR A 48 0.24 5.07 -2.56
C THR A 48 -0.15 4.96 -1.10
N VAL A 49 0.31 5.88 -0.24
CA VAL A 49 -0.11 5.94 1.17
C VAL A 49 -1.61 6.16 1.29
N PHE A 50 -2.20 7.09 0.53
CA PHE A 50 -3.65 7.30 0.56
C PHE A 50 -4.42 6.06 0.05
N ALA A 51 -3.92 5.37 -0.96
CA ALA A 51 -4.52 4.12 -1.41
C ALA A 51 -4.47 3.02 -0.35
N VAL A 52 -3.35 2.90 0.38
CA VAL A 52 -3.22 1.98 1.52
C VAL A 52 -4.22 2.32 2.61
N LEU A 53 -4.28 3.58 3.05
CA LEU A 53 -5.19 4.03 4.10
C LEU A 53 -6.65 3.83 3.69
N SER A 54 -6.98 4.11 2.43
CA SER A 54 -8.31 3.86 1.88
C SER A 54 -8.65 2.36 1.86
N GLY A 55 -7.70 1.49 1.56
CA GLY A 55 -7.90 0.04 1.59
C GLY A 55 -8.16 -0.47 3.00
N ILE A 56 -7.31 -0.08 3.96
CA ILE A 56 -7.52 -0.41 5.37
C ILE A 56 -8.89 0.08 5.84
N ALA A 57 -9.27 1.32 5.50
CA ALA A 57 -10.57 1.86 5.88
C ALA A 57 -11.75 1.09 5.27
N ALA A 58 -11.64 0.66 4.01
CA ALA A 58 -12.65 -0.15 3.35
C ALA A 58 -12.80 -1.53 4.01
N ASP A 59 -11.70 -2.19 4.35
CA ASP A 59 -11.72 -3.50 4.98
C ASP A 59 -12.25 -3.42 6.43
N LEU A 60 -11.84 -2.41 7.20
CA LEU A 60 -12.41 -2.15 8.53
C LEU A 60 -13.91 -1.84 8.45
N ALA A 61 -14.33 -1.03 7.47
CA ALA A 61 -15.74 -0.78 7.24
C ALA A 61 -16.48 -2.06 6.88
N ALA A 62 -15.88 -2.96 6.10
CA ALA A 62 -16.48 -4.26 5.79
C ALA A 62 -16.72 -5.06 7.07
N VAL A 63 -15.71 -5.23 7.94
CA VAL A 63 -15.86 -5.94 9.23
C VAL A 63 -16.96 -5.32 10.09
N PHE A 64 -16.91 -4.00 10.30
CA PHE A 64 -17.83 -3.31 11.21
C PHE A 64 -19.24 -3.12 10.67
N THR A 65 -19.46 -3.36 9.38
CA THR A 65 -20.81 -3.32 8.80
C THR A 65 -21.36 -4.71 8.52
N HIS A 66 -20.54 -5.65 8.07
CA HIS A 66 -21.02 -6.96 7.66
C HIS A 66 -21.28 -7.86 8.86
N VAL A 67 -20.37 -7.92 9.85
CA VAL A 67 -20.56 -8.74 11.05
C VAL A 67 -21.89 -8.43 11.77
N PRO A 68 -22.24 -7.17 12.09
CA PRO A 68 -23.50 -6.90 12.78
C PRO A 68 -24.75 -7.03 11.89
N ASN A 69 -24.63 -6.88 10.57
CA ASN A 69 -25.77 -6.97 9.65
C ASN A 69 -26.07 -8.41 9.19
N HIS A 70 -25.26 -9.40 9.59
CA HIS A 70 -25.45 -10.81 9.29
C HIS A 70 -25.67 -11.58 10.60
N PRO A 71 -26.92 -11.95 10.94
CA PRO A 71 -27.24 -12.61 12.20
C PRO A 71 -26.41 -13.87 12.47
N GLU A 72 -26.05 -14.62 11.42
CA GLU A 72 -25.20 -15.80 11.49
C GLU A 72 -23.79 -15.52 12.01
N TRP A 73 -23.30 -14.28 11.90
CA TRP A 73 -22.01 -13.85 12.44
C TRP A 73 -22.17 -13.10 13.75
N ALA A 74 -23.20 -12.26 13.86
CA ALA A 74 -23.47 -11.44 15.04
C ALA A 74 -23.82 -12.28 16.28
N GLU A 75 -24.60 -13.35 16.10
CA GLU A 75 -25.06 -14.22 17.19
C GLU A 75 -24.16 -15.46 17.37
N SER A 76 -23.12 -15.60 16.55
CA SER A 76 -22.19 -16.72 16.63
C SER A 76 -21.35 -16.65 17.91
N PRO A 77 -21.14 -17.78 18.62
CA PRO A 77 -20.14 -17.88 19.68
C PRO A 77 -18.73 -17.49 19.22
N ASP A 78 -18.45 -17.63 17.92
CA ASP A 78 -17.16 -17.33 17.31
C ASP A 78 -17.03 -15.88 16.84
N MET A 79 -18.00 -15.00 17.13
CA MET A 79 -17.99 -13.60 16.70
C MET A 79 -16.66 -12.88 17.01
N PRO A 80 -16.03 -13.02 18.20
CA PRO A 80 -14.73 -12.40 18.47
C PRO A 80 -13.61 -12.90 17.53
N LEU A 81 -13.64 -14.18 17.16
CA LEU A 81 -12.68 -14.77 16.23
C LEU A 81 -12.91 -14.25 14.81
N ILE A 82 -14.17 -14.15 14.36
CA ILE A 82 -14.55 -13.59 13.05
C ILE A 82 -14.03 -12.15 12.93
N VAL A 83 -14.26 -11.32 13.95
CA VAL A 83 -13.75 -9.94 13.98
C VAL A 83 -12.22 -9.91 13.95
N MET A 84 -11.55 -10.76 14.75
CA MET A 84 -10.09 -10.81 14.77
C MET A 84 -9.50 -11.22 13.42
N ILE A 85 -10.14 -12.16 12.72
CA ILE A 85 -9.76 -12.55 11.34
C ILE A 85 -9.91 -11.36 10.40
N GLY A 86 -11.08 -10.72 10.39
CA GLY A 86 -11.33 -9.57 9.50
C GLY A 86 -10.39 -8.38 9.76
N LEU A 87 -10.04 -8.11 11.02
CA LEU A 87 -9.02 -7.11 11.35
C LEU A 87 -7.63 -7.50 10.83
N GLY A 88 -7.31 -8.80 10.83
CA GLY A 88 -6.08 -9.32 10.22
C GLY A 88 -6.07 -9.13 8.69
N GLU A 89 -7.20 -9.39 8.04
CA GLU A 89 -7.36 -9.18 6.60
C GLU A 89 -7.23 -7.70 6.21
N ALA A 90 -7.73 -6.79 7.04
CA ALA A 90 -7.63 -5.33 6.84
C ALA A 90 -6.19 -4.79 6.84
N LEU A 91 -5.20 -5.58 7.25
CA LEU A 91 -3.78 -5.23 7.18
C LEU A 91 -3.13 -5.60 5.83
N ALA A 92 -3.81 -6.36 4.97
CA ALA A 92 -3.26 -6.77 3.68
C ALA A 92 -2.89 -5.57 2.77
N PRO A 93 -3.72 -4.50 2.65
CA PRO A 93 -3.35 -3.31 1.90
C PRO A 93 -2.09 -2.63 2.45
N ALA A 94 -1.94 -2.59 3.78
CA ALA A 94 -0.78 -2.02 4.46
C ALA A 94 0.50 -2.79 4.14
N ILE A 95 0.46 -4.11 4.27
CA ILE A 95 1.60 -4.99 4.01
C ILE A 95 2.08 -4.81 2.56
N LEU A 96 1.17 -4.83 1.60
CA LEU A 96 1.53 -4.70 0.18
C LEU A 96 2.10 -3.31 -0.12
N GLY A 97 1.35 -2.25 0.21
CA GLY A 97 1.69 -0.89 -0.18
C GLY A 97 2.95 -0.39 0.52
N PHE A 98 3.13 -0.68 1.81
CA PHE A 98 4.35 -0.29 2.52
C PHE A 98 5.57 -1.10 2.08
N SER A 99 5.41 -2.35 1.68
CA SER A 99 6.51 -3.13 1.09
C SER A 99 6.97 -2.52 -0.24
N LEU A 100 6.04 -2.15 -1.11
CA LEU A 100 6.36 -1.48 -2.38
C LEU A 100 7.00 -0.11 -2.16
N LEU A 101 6.50 0.67 -1.19
CA LEU A 101 7.12 1.94 -0.81
C LEU A 101 8.53 1.74 -0.26
N ALA A 102 8.77 0.77 0.62
CA ALA A 102 10.09 0.49 1.15
C ALA A 102 11.10 0.19 0.02
N LEU A 103 10.71 -0.65 -0.94
CA LEU A 103 11.53 -0.94 -2.13
C LEU A 103 11.74 0.30 -3.00
N ALA A 104 10.69 1.08 -3.24
CA ALA A 104 10.78 2.30 -4.04
C ALA A 104 11.73 3.32 -3.41
N TRP A 105 11.66 3.53 -2.09
CA TRP A 105 12.53 4.47 -1.38
C TRP A 105 13.98 3.99 -1.31
N MET A 106 14.22 2.69 -1.22
CA MET A 106 15.57 2.12 -1.36
C MET A 106 16.18 2.45 -2.73
N VAL A 107 15.42 2.30 -3.81
CA VAL A 107 15.86 2.66 -5.16
C VAL A 107 16.02 4.17 -5.31
N ALA A 108 15.09 4.96 -4.78
CA ALA A 108 15.14 6.42 -4.82
C ALA A 108 16.39 6.97 -4.12
N ALA A 109 16.82 6.35 -3.01
CA ALA A 109 18.05 6.72 -2.31
C ALA A 109 19.30 6.65 -3.22
N VAL A 110 19.37 5.65 -4.09
CA VAL A 110 20.43 5.55 -5.12
C VAL A 110 20.36 6.74 -6.08
N GLY A 111 19.16 7.07 -6.57
CA GLY A 111 18.96 8.20 -7.48
C GLY A 111 19.31 9.55 -6.88
N VAL A 112 18.88 9.80 -5.63
CA VAL A 112 19.20 11.01 -4.88
C VAL A 112 20.71 11.14 -4.66
N ARG A 113 21.40 10.05 -4.29
CA ARG A 113 22.86 10.05 -4.15
C ARG A 113 23.56 10.40 -5.47
N ARG A 114 23.10 9.85 -6.60
CA ARG A 114 23.67 10.16 -7.93
C ARG A 114 23.42 11.61 -8.34
N LEU A 115 22.25 12.15 -8.01
CA LEU A 115 21.92 13.56 -8.25
C LEU A 115 22.86 14.49 -7.48
N ALA A 116 23.09 14.21 -6.20
CA ALA A 116 24.01 14.97 -5.37
C ALA A 116 25.46 14.90 -5.87
N ALA A 117 25.93 13.73 -6.30
CA ALA A 117 27.27 13.57 -6.86
C ALA A 117 27.46 14.36 -8.17
N ALA A 118 26.43 14.44 -9.02
CA ALA A 118 26.47 15.21 -10.26
C ALA A 118 26.48 16.73 -10.02
N ALA A 119 25.84 17.21 -8.95
CA ALA A 119 25.85 18.62 -8.58
C ALA A 119 27.17 19.10 -7.94
N ALA A 120 28.00 18.15 -7.46
CA ALA A 120 29.30 18.44 -6.85
C ALA A 120 30.48 18.38 -7.84
N ALA A 121 30.24 18.00 -9.09
CA ALA A 121 31.21 17.90 -10.17
C ALA A 121 31.15 19.13 -11.09
#